data_AF-A0A399XGB3-F1
#
_entry.id   AF-A0A399XGB3-F1
#
_cell.length_a   1.000
_cell.length_b   1.000
_cell.length_c   1.000
_cell.angle_alpha   90.00
_cell.angle_beta   90.00
_cell.angle_gamma   90.00
#
_symmetry.space_group_name_H-M   'P 1'
#
loop_
_entity.id
_entity.type
_entity.pdbx_description
1 polymer ?
#
loop_
_entity_poly.entity_id
_entity_poly.type
_entity_poly.pdbx_seq_one_letter_code
_entity_poly.pdbx_strand_id
1 'polypeptide(L)'
;MENVLINTLKGKTSSVVKCVSVICLSVSLGVAFVRLSLFHFACFLVSLIFPFLFFQPYIFLLLLTGILVLFPNVGFGVREGVTVFNIYGKGSGVLPIPLFSVGLFCLFLSAYIKVTSTRIRSGSKLIFLDWSIILLLFFSVSYILVAFLVNPKGISMDGFRHAVSQRGVMGYVQFGIMYFIVNLIISEKGQLLQLNRLIFTLALGRAAYGIIRFLFFGGDPANFYANYEGRQVKLTFFDIYDSAFFMYIFSFCFINILKLLNQKKHLIFAILLSGINIVFSFRRTVWIGFIFSLLYLSFNLDKGKRIFVYGLLLLIFVISIPIASSRFDSQHSIFSDLSLDYSSSRGMGRFGELFYAIKTIAKSPLYGLGATGRYDAPTVFQWRVSTEIVHSTIVHIALKMGILGLILFFLIVIGVYTLRSWNRESTLHDRDCAVIFYSAYSTLIFLLPDIFFAPSLIELRHSVGLGLFVGLVSVSARFLGQEHKLRVV
;
A
#
# COMPACT_ATOMS: atom_id res chain seq x y z
N MET A 1 -7.84 6.37 60.51
CA MET A 1 -9.02 6.76 59.68
C MET A 1 -8.74 6.76 58.18
N GLU A 2 -7.54 7.16 57.71
CA GLU A 2 -7.17 7.08 56.27
C GLU A 2 -7.27 5.66 55.65
N ASN A 3 -6.86 4.62 56.38
CA ASN A 3 -6.91 3.24 55.87
C ASN A 3 -8.33 2.66 55.77
N VAL A 4 -9.33 3.25 56.43
CA VAL A 4 -10.74 2.85 56.31
C VAL A 4 -11.40 3.52 55.11
N LEU A 5 -11.03 4.77 54.79
CA LEU A 5 -11.53 5.49 53.61
C LEU A 5 -11.00 4.88 52.29
N ILE A 6 -9.73 4.46 52.27
CA ILE A 6 -9.10 3.84 51.09
C ILE A 6 -9.67 2.44 50.80
N ASN A 7 -10.04 1.68 51.84
CA ASN A 7 -10.64 0.36 51.67
C ASN A 7 -12.14 0.42 51.34
N THR A 8 -12.85 1.46 51.76
CA THR A 8 -14.28 1.64 51.42
C THR A 8 -14.48 2.08 49.96
N LEU A 9 -13.50 2.77 49.36
CA LEU A 9 -13.55 3.16 47.94
C LEU A 9 -13.15 2.04 46.96
N LYS A 10 -12.54 0.94 47.44
CA LYS A 10 -12.12 -0.20 46.61
C LYS A 10 -13.15 -1.31 46.49
N GLY A 11 -14.23 -1.30 47.27
CA GLY A 11 -15.26 -2.34 47.27
C GLY A 11 -16.65 -1.79 47.00
N LYS A 12 -17.30 -2.27 45.93
CA LYS A 12 -18.73 -2.09 45.54
C LYS A 12 -19.15 -0.90 44.67
N THR A 13 -18.29 0.03 44.26
CA THR A 13 -18.62 1.02 43.19
C THR A 13 -18.43 0.47 41.77
N SER A 14 -18.15 -0.83 41.61
CA SER A 14 -17.62 -1.40 40.36
C SER A 14 -18.66 -1.72 39.27
N SER A 15 -19.92 -2.03 39.61
CA SER A 15 -20.87 -2.56 38.62
C SER A 15 -21.97 -1.57 38.23
N VAL A 16 -22.57 -0.89 39.22
CA VAL A 16 -23.67 0.07 38.97
C VAL A 16 -23.15 1.32 38.27
N VAL A 17 -22.01 1.87 38.70
CA VAL A 17 -21.39 3.04 38.03
C VAL A 17 -20.98 2.70 36.60
N LYS A 18 -20.44 1.50 36.35
CA LYS A 18 -20.14 1.06 34.97
C LYS A 18 -21.40 0.91 34.13
N CYS A 19 -22.47 0.33 34.69
CA CYS A 19 -23.74 0.15 33.99
C CYS A 19 -24.40 1.50 33.66
N VAL A 20 -24.45 2.42 34.64
CA VAL A 20 -24.99 3.78 34.46
C VAL A 20 -24.14 4.58 33.46
N SER A 21 -22.82 4.51 33.52
CA SER A 21 -21.95 5.15 32.54
C SER A 21 -22.15 4.59 31.13
N VAL A 22 -22.34 3.27 30.97
CA VAL A 22 -22.63 2.65 29.67
C VAL A 22 -24.01 3.07 29.16
N ILE A 23 -25.03 3.12 30.02
CA ILE A 23 -26.38 3.57 29.64
C ILE A 23 -26.35 5.05 29.25
N CYS A 24 -25.74 5.93 30.05
CA CYS A 24 -25.61 7.35 29.75
C CYS A 24 -24.81 7.59 28.47
N LEU A 25 -23.71 6.85 28.24
CA LEU A 25 -22.95 6.92 27.00
C LEU A 25 -23.78 6.44 25.80
N SER A 26 -24.55 5.35 25.96
CA SER A 26 -25.42 4.79 24.91
C SER A 26 -26.57 5.73 24.56
N VAL A 27 -27.20 6.36 25.55
CA VAL A 27 -28.26 7.37 25.36
C VAL A 27 -27.68 8.64 24.72
N SER A 28 -26.52 9.11 25.19
CA SER A 28 -25.84 10.27 24.60
C SER A 28 -25.41 10.02 23.15
N LEU A 29 -24.91 8.82 22.85
CA LEU A 29 -24.59 8.37 21.50
C LEU A 29 -25.84 8.23 20.64
N GLY A 30 -26.94 7.71 21.18
CA GLY A 30 -28.23 7.61 20.48
C GLY A 30 -28.83 8.97 20.14
N VAL A 31 -28.79 9.93 21.08
CA VAL A 31 -29.25 11.31 20.84
C VAL A 31 -28.35 12.04 19.85
N ALA A 32 -27.02 11.86 19.95
CA ALA A 32 -26.06 12.38 18.98
C ALA A 32 -26.29 11.79 17.58
N PHE A 33 -26.61 10.49 17.46
CA PHE A 33 -26.88 9.82 16.20
C PHE A 33 -28.12 10.37 15.47
N VAL A 34 -29.16 10.78 16.22
CA VAL A 34 -30.39 11.32 15.64
C VAL A 34 -30.25 12.79 15.21
N ARG A 35 -29.37 13.56 15.86
CA ARG A 35 -29.27 15.02 15.65
C ARG A 35 -28.05 15.50 14.89
N LEU A 36 -26.98 14.70 14.82
CA LEU A 36 -25.78 15.03 14.07
C LEU A 36 -25.90 14.52 12.65
N SER A 37 -25.46 15.31 11.67
CA SER A 37 -25.25 14.75 10.33
C SER A 37 -24.23 13.60 10.41
N LEU A 38 -24.31 12.63 9.50
CA LEU A 38 -23.43 11.45 9.49
C LEU A 38 -21.94 11.82 9.61
N PHE A 39 -21.55 12.96 9.05
CA PHE A 39 -20.22 13.54 9.18
C PHE A 39 -19.87 13.94 10.62
N HIS A 40 -20.72 14.72 11.29
CA HIS A 40 -20.47 15.16 12.67
C HIS A 40 -20.48 13.97 13.65
N PHE A 41 -21.36 12.99 13.43
CA PHE A 41 -21.36 11.75 14.22
C PHE A 41 -20.07 10.96 14.03
N ALA A 42 -19.58 10.84 12.78
CA ALA A 42 -18.28 10.23 12.51
C ALA A 42 -17.13 10.99 13.18
N CYS A 43 -17.10 12.33 13.11
CA CYS A 43 -16.10 13.14 13.80
C CYS A 43 -16.14 12.95 15.32
N PHE A 44 -17.34 12.86 15.91
CA PHE A 44 -17.52 12.59 17.34
C PHE A 44 -16.99 11.20 17.72
N LEU A 45 -17.37 10.15 16.99
CA LEU A 45 -16.85 8.79 17.19
C LEU A 45 -15.32 8.74 17.08
N VAL A 46 -14.77 9.38 16.05
CA VAL A 46 -13.33 9.52 15.89
C VAL A 46 -12.74 10.21 17.12
N SER A 47 -13.30 11.32 17.59
CA SER A 47 -12.79 12.05 18.76
C SER A 47 -12.79 11.23 20.06
N LEU A 48 -13.74 10.30 20.22
CA LEU A 48 -13.82 9.41 21.39
C LEU A 48 -12.82 8.25 21.29
N ILE A 49 -12.69 7.64 20.11
CA ILE A 49 -11.87 6.44 19.90
C ILE A 49 -10.39 6.82 19.73
N PHE A 50 -10.12 7.97 19.15
CA PHE A 50 -8.79 8.40 18.74
C PHE A 50 -7.78 8.50 19.89
N PRO A 51 -8.11 9.03 21.09
CA PRO A 51 -7.17 9.02 22.22
C PRO A 51 -6.74 7.60 22.61
N PHE A 52 -7.67 6.65 22.67
CA PHE A 52 -7.35 5.25 22.99
C PHE A 52 -6.42 4.63 21.94
N LEU A 53 -6.73 4.83 20.66
CA LEU A 53 -5.89 4.38 19.55
C LEU A 53 -4.51 5.03 19.59
N PHE A 54 -4.43 6.30 19.94
CA PHE A 54 -3.17 7.04 20.05
C PHE A 54 -2.27 6.51 21.18
N PHE A 55 -2.81 5.93 22.24
CA PHE A 55 -1.99 5.26 23.27
C PHE A 55 -1.73 3.78 22.98
N GLN A 56 -2.41 3.21 21.97
CA GLN A 56 -2.25 1.81 21.55
C GLN A 56 -1.87 1.72 20.05
N PRO A 57 -0.65 2.16 19.68
CA PRO A 57 -0.22 2.25 18.28
C PRO A 57 -0.33 0.92 17.53
N TYR A 58 -0.13 -0.21 18.20
CA TYR A 58 -0.30 -1.51 17.54
C TYR A 58 -1.74 -1.79 17.09
N ILE A 59 -2.74 -1.51 17.94
CA ILE A 59 -4.14 -1.65 17.55
C ILE A 59 -4.49 -0.65 16.44
N PHE A 60 -3.94 0.56 16.52
CA PHE A 60 -4.15 1.56 15.48
C PHE A 60 -3.51 1.17 14.14
N LEU A 61 -2.33 0.51 14.14
CA LEU A 61 -1.73 -0.11 12.96
C LEU A 61 -2.62 -1.20 12.37
N LEU A 62 -3.18 -2.08 13.20
CA LEU A 62 -4.12 -3.11 12.76
C LEU A 62 -5.36 -2.47 12.11
N LEU A 63 -5.94 -1.44 12.74
CA LEU A 63 -7.09 -0.73 12.19
C LEU A 63 -6.80 -0.08 10.83
N LEU A 64 -5.70 0.69 10.73
CA LEU A 64 -5.33 1.34 9.46
C LEU A 64 -4.99 0.32 8.37
N THR A 65 -4.36 -0.80 8.73
CA THR A 65 -4.10 -1.89 7.79
C THR A 65 -5.42 -2.54 7.33
N GLY A 66 -6.38 -2.73 8.23
CA GLY A 66 -7.70 -3.24 7.88
C GLY A 66 -8.43 -2.30 6.92
N ILE A 67 -8.36 -1.00 7.17
CA ILE A 67 -8.89 0.01 6.25
C ILE A 67 -8.20 -0.06 4.89
N LEU A 68 -6.86 -0.15 4.87
CA LEU A 68 -6.05 -0.25 3.65
C LEU A 68 -6.44 -1.46 2.78
N VAL A 69 -6.72 -2.61 3.42
CA VAL A 69 -7.14 -3.83 2.73
C VAL A 69 -8.57 -3.72 2.23
N LEU A 70 -9.51 -3.25 3.06
CA LEU A 70 -10.95 -3.33 2.76
C LEU A 70 -11.47 -2.20 1.88
N PHE A 71 -10.89 -1.02 1.91
CA PHE A 71 -11.40 0.13 1.16
C PHE A 71 -10.49 0.42 -0.05
N PRO A 72 -11.00 0.30 -1.28
CA PRO A 72 -10.24 0.65 -2.47
C PRO A 72 -10.13 2.16 -2.68
N ASN A 73 -9.14 2.58 -3.47
CA ASN A 73 -9.08 3.95 -3.97
C ASN A 73 -9.94 4.08 -5.24
N VAL A 74 -11.24 4.23 -5.05
CA VAL A 74 -12.27 4.22 -6.11
C VAL A 74 -12.44 5.56 -6.84
N GLY A 75 -11.48 6.47 -6.71
CA GLY A 75 -11.55 7.79 -7.37
C GLY A 75 -11.43 7.73 -8.89
N PHE A 76 -10.90 6.64 -9.45
CA PHE A 76 -10.70 6.46 -10.89
C PHE A 76 -11.63 5.37 -11.43
N GLY A 77 -12.29 5.62 -12.56
CA GLY A 77 -13.13 4.61 -13.22
C GLY A 77 -14.58 4.52 -12.74
N VAL A 78 -15.04 5.36 -11.81
CA VAL A 78 -16.45 5.44 -11.36
C VAL A 78 -17.19 6.54 -12.12
N ARG A 79 -18.41 6.27 -12.63
CA ARG A 79 -19.24 7.26 -13.35
C ARG A 79 -19.59 8.47 -12.47
N GLU A 80 -19.70 9.64 -13.11
CA GLU A 80 -20.21 10.85 -12.47
C GLU A 80 -21.62 10.61 -11.87
N GLY A 81 -21.85 11.13 -10.66
CA GLY A 81 -23.12 10.95 -9.92
C GLY A 81 -23.17 9.74 -8.98
N VAL A 82 -22.23 8.79 -9.08
CA VAL A 82 -22.12 7.71 -8.08
C VAL A 82 -21.29 8.22 -6.90
N THR A 83 -21.94 8.50 -5.78
CA THR A 83 -21.26 8.88 -4.53
C THR A 83 -20.57 7.66 -3.95
N VAL A 84 -19.27 7.51 -4.20
CA VAL A 84 -18.47 6.48 -3.55
C VAL A 84 -17.64 7.11 -2.45
N PHE A 85 -17.78 6.57 -1.23
CA PHE A 85 -16.99 7.01 -0.09
C PHE A 85 -15.50 6.75 -0.35
N ASN A 86 -14.73 7.83 -0.53
CA ASN A 86 -13.28 7.75 -0.79
C ASN A 86 -12.48 8.45 0.32
N ILE A 87 -11.93 7.66 1.23
CA ILE A 87 -11.05 8.10 2.32
C ILE A 87 -9.63 8.49 1.87
N TYR A 88 -9.28 8.15 0.63
CA TYR A 88 -7.98 8.42 0.03
C TYR A 88 -7.98 9.73 -0.79
N GLY A 89 -9.16 10.25 -1.12
CA GLY A 89 -9.33 11.55 -1.76
C GLY A 89 -9.18 12.72 -0.78
N LYS A 90 -8.95 13.93 -1.32
CA LYS A 90 -9.10 15.18 -0.56
C LYS A 90 -10.59 15.31 -0.23
N GLY A 91 -10.99 14.93 0.99
CA GLY A 91 -12.39 14.78 1.37
C GLY A 91 -13.20 16.03 1.05
N SER A 92 -14.22 15.90 0.19
CA SER A 92 -15.26 16.90 -0.19
C SER A 92 -14.82 18.38 -0.30
N GLY A 93 -13.53 18.68 -0.51
CA GLY A 93 -12.96 20.04 -0.46
C GLY A 93 -12.68 20.63 0.93
N VAL A 94 -12.93 19.92 2.03
CA VAL A 94 -12.83 20.47 3.41
C VAL A 94 -11.41 20.34 3.98
N LEU A 95 -10.73 19.20 3.74
CA LEU A 95 -9.36 18.98 4.21
C LEU A 95 -8.34 19.08 3.06
N PRO A 96 -7.20 19.77 3.25
CA PRO A 96 -6.16 19.86 2.23
C PRO A 96 -5.43 18.52 2.00
N ILE A 97 -5.54 17.59 2.96
CA ILE A 97 -4.86 16.29 3.00
C ILE A 97 -5.93 15.18 3.21
N PRO A 98 -5.80 14.00 2.59
CA PRO A 98 -6.72 12.88 2.81
C PRO A 98 -6.79 12.43 4.27
N LEU A 99 -7.98 12.03 4.73
CA LEU A 99 -8.21 11.58 6.11
C LEU A 99 -7.32 10.40 6.50
N PHE A 100 -7.12 9.45 5.58
CA PHE A 100 -6.23 8.31 5.82
C PHE A 100 -4.78 8.76 6.10
N SER A 101 -4.32 9.83 5.45
CA SER A 101 -2.98 10.39 5.70
C SER A 101 -2.88 10.99 7.09
N VAL A 102 -3.91 11.69 7.56
CA VAL A 102 -3.96 12.22 8.93
C VAL A 102 -3.85 11.08 9.94
N GLY A 103 -4.65 10.01 9.76
CA GLY A 103 -4.55 8.82 10.59
C GLY A 103 -3.15 8.21 10.61
N LEU A 104 -2.50 8.14 9.44
CA LEU A 104 -1.12 7.64 9.31
C LEU A 104 -0.11 8.51 10.09
N PHE A 105 -0.18 9.84 9.98
CA PHE A 105 0.68 10.74 10.76
C PHE A 105 0.46 10.62 12.27
N CYS A 106 -0.80 10.48 12.68
CA CYS A 106 -1.14 10.30 14.08
C CYS A 106 -0.61 8.97 14.63
N LEU A 107 -0.72 7.89 13.85
CA LEU A 107 -0.12 6.60 14.18
C LEU A 107 1.41 6.71 14.28
N PHE A 108 2.05 7.40 13.34
CA PHE A 108 3.48 7.67 13.39
C PHE A 108 3.88 8.38 14.68
N LEU A 109 3.21 9.48 15.03
CA LEU A 109 3.51 10.25 16.23
C LEU A 109 3.28 9.43 17.50
N SER A 110 2.17 8.69 17.56
CA SER A 110 1.85 7.74 18.63
C SER A 110 2.96 6.69 18.83
N ALA A 111 3.39 6.04 17.74
CA ALA A 111 4.45 5.05 17.76
C ALA A 111 5.78 5.65 18.21
N TYR A 112 6.14 6.82 17.68
CA TYR A 112 7.36 7.52 18.02
C TYR A 112 7.42 7.90 19.50
N ILE A 113 6.34 8.50 20.03
CA ILE A 113 6.24 8.86 21.45
C ILE A 113 6.36 7.61 22.31
N LYS A 114 5.58 6.56 22.03
CA LYS A 114 5.60 5.32 22.81
C LYS A 114 6.99 4.70 22.87
N VAL A 115 7.67 4.59 21.73
CA VAL A 115 9.01 3.99 21.65
C VAL A 115 10.03 4.85 22.39
N THR A 116 9.98 6.17 22.21
CA THR A 116 10.89 7.11 22.89
C THR A 116 10.68 7.08 24.40
N SER A 117 9.45 7.14 24.89
CA SER A 117 9.14 7.07 26.33
C SER A 117 9.55 5.74 26.97
N THR A 118 9.31 4.62 26.27
CA THR A 118 9.70 3.29 26.77
C THR A 118 11.22 3.17 26.87
N ARG A 119 11.95 3.72 25.89
CA ARG A 119 13.42 3.67 25.85
C ARG A 119 14.10 4.58 26.87
N ILE A 120 13.57 5.78 27.09
CA ILE A 120 14.04 6.67 28.17
C ILE A 120 13.96 5.93 29.51
N ARG A 121 12.88 5.16 29.72
CA ARG A 121 12.71 4.36 30.93
C ARG A 121 13.63 3.14 31.00
N SER A 122 13.99 2.53 29.86
CA SER A 122 14.80 1.29 29.82
C SER A 122 16.30 1.51 29.66
N GLY A 123 16.77 2.72 29.33
CA GLY A 123 18.20 3.04 29.18
C GLY A 123 18.90 2.38 27.97
N SER A 124 18.17 1.79 27.03
CA SER A 124 18.73 1.03 25.90
C SER A 124 19.21 1.93 24.75
N LYS A 125 20.41 1.68 24.21
CA LYS A 125 20.96 2.38 23.02
C LYS A 125 20.26 2.00 21.70
N LEU A 126 20.22 2.95 20.77
CA LEU A 126 19.31 3.05 19.63
C LEU A 126 19.79 2.34 18.33
N ILE A 127 20.42 1.17 18.39
CA ILE A 127 21.31 0.69 17.29
C ILE A 127 20.61 0.37 15.94
N PHE A 128 19.29 0.11 15.93
CA PHE A 128 18.56 -0.29 14.70
C PHE A 128 17.65 0.79 14.11
N LEU A 129 17.66 2.01 14.68
CA LEU A 129 16.75 3.09 14.29
C LEU A 129 17.33 4.02 13.22
N ASP A 130 18.64 3.99 13.01
CA ASP A 130 19.38 5.03 12.29
C ASP A 130 18.96 5.17 10.82
N TRP A 131 18.94 4.11 10.03
CA TRP A 131 18.61 4.23 8.60
C TRP A 131 17.16 4.63 8.33
N SER A 132 16.23 4.15 9.15
CA SER A 132 14.80 4.40 8.97
C SER A 132 14.40 5.81 9.40
N ILE A 133 15.06 6.37 10.43
CA ILE A 133 14.94 7.78 10.81
C ILE A 133 15.64 8.67 9.79
N ILE A 134 16.84 8.30 9.33
CA ILE A 134 17.55 9.05 8.30
C ILE A 134 16.70 9.14 7.04
N LEU A 135 16.10 8.03 6.59
CA LEU A 135 15.20 8.03 5.43
C LEU A 135 13.96 8.90 5.67
N LEU A 136 13.31 8.81 6.82
CA LEU A 136 12.14 9.63 7.13
C LEU A 136 12.48 11.12 7.23
N LEU A 137 13.54 11.46 7.97
CA LEU A 137 14.05 12.83 8.09
C LEU A 137 14.46 13.34 6.72
N PHE A 138 15.11 12.53 5.89
CA PHE A 138 15.49 12.93 4.56
C PHE A 138 14.28 13.12 3.63
N PHE A 139 13.26 12.26 3.66
CA PHE A 139 12.02 12.49 2.89
C PHE A 139 11.28 13.73 3.38
N SER A 140 11.25 13.96 4.70
CA SER A 140 10.60 15.13 5.30
C SER A 140 11.37 16.43 5.02
N VAL A 141 12.69 16.39 5.09
CA VAL A 141 13.59 17.50 4.76
C VAL A 141 13.60 17.74 3.25
N SER A 142 13.60 16.71 2.41
CA SER A 142 13.46 16.86 0.96
C SER A 142 12.11 17.45 0.61
N TYR A 143 11.04 17.02 1.28
CA TYR A 143 9.71 17.62 1.13
C TYR A 143 9.74 19.11 1.48
N ILE A 144 10.35 19.49 2.61
CA ILE A 144 10.47 20.88 3.06
C ILE A 144 11.39 21.68 2.12
N LEU A 145 12.61 21.22 1.85
CA LEU A 145 13.57 21.92 0.99
C LEU A 145 13.02 22.09 -0.44
N VAL A 146 12.39 21.06 -1.01
CA VAL A 146 11.87 21.13 -2.38
C VAL A 146 10.57 21.93 -2.48
N ALA A 147 9.68 21.86 -1.48
CA ALA A 147 8.45 22.66 -1.47
C ALA A 147 8.72 24.14 -1.18
N PHE A 148 9.76 24.47 -0.42
CA PHE A 148 10.04 25.84 0.04
C PHE A 148 11.16 26.55 -0.73
N LEU A 149 12.20 25.85 -1.23
CA LEU A 149 13.33 26.50 -1.91
C LEU A 149 13.15 26.67 -3.42
N VAL A 150 12.30 25.86 -4.07
CA VAL A 150 12.17 25.86 -5.55
C VAL A 150 11.12 26.86 -6.04
N ASN A 151 10.41 27.58 -5.16
CA ASN A 151 9.40 28.55 -5.54
C ASN A 151 9.81 30.00 -5.21
N PRO A 152 10.53 30.69 -6.11
CA PRO A 152 11.04 32.05 -5.86
C PRO A 152 9.94 33.12 -5.76
N LYS A 153 8.67 32.79 -6.01
CA LYS A 153 7.53 33.73 -5.99
C LYS A 153 6.71 33.70 -4.68
N GLY A 154 7.20 33.01 -3.64
CA GLY A 154 6.54 32.93 -2.34
C GLY A 154 5.54 31.78 -2.22
N ILE A 155 5.12 31.50 -0.97
CA ILE A 155 4.22 30.40 -0.63
C ILE A 155 2.78 30.88 -0.81
N SER A 156 2.22 30.71 -2.01
CA SER A 156 0.77 30.78 -2.14
C SER A 156 0.13 29.55 -1.49
N MET A 157 -1.10 29.70 -0.98
CA MET A 157 -1.89 28.57 -0.47
C MET A 157 -2.08 27.48 -1.54
N ASP A 158 -2.08 27.86 -2.82
CA ASP A 158 -2.11 26.93 -3.93
C ASP A 158 -0.80 26.13 -4.05
N GLY A 159 0.35 26.78 -3.91
CA GLY A 159 1.65 26.11 -3.85
C GLY A 159 1.70 25.07 -2.74
N PHE A 160 1.23 25.42 -1.53
CA PHE A 160 1.11 24.47 -0.42
C PHE A 160 0.16 23.30 -0.75
N ARG A 161 -1.05 23.59 -1.28
CA ARG A 161 -2.05 22.58 -1.66
C ARG A 161 -1.54 21.61 -2.73
N HIS A 162 -0.68 22.08 -3.62
CA HIS A 162 -0.02 21.26 -4.64
C HIS A 162 1.13 20.45 -4.03
N ALA A 163 1.94 21.02 -3.12
CA ALA A 163 3.02 20.31 -2.44
C ALA A 163 2.50 19.14 -1.60
N VAL A 164 1.43 19.33 -0.82
CA VAL A 164 0.77 18.26 -0.04
C VAL A 164 -0.10 17.34 -0.89
N SER A 165 -0.20 17.61 -2.20
CA SER A 165 -1.02 16.78 -3.08
C SER A 165 -0.34 15.45 -3.37
N GLN A 166 -1.17 14.46 -3.65
CA GLN A 166 -0.78 13.14 -4.13
C GLN A 166 -0.03 13.19 -5.48
N ARG A 167 -0.11 14.31 -6.23
CA ARG A 167 0.61 14.54 -7.49
C ARG A 167 2.04 15.08 -7.30
N GLY A 168 2.38 15.44 -6.07
CA GLY A 168 3.71 15.88 -5.67
C GLY A 168 4.53 14.72 -5.12
N VAL A 169 5.26 14.97 -4.03
CA VAL A 169 6.12 13.94 -3.40
C VAL A 169 5.49 13.30 -2.15
N MET A 170 4.23 13.62 -1.85
CA MET A 170 3.55 13.21 -0.63
C MET A 170 3.42 11.68 -0.50
N GLY A 171 3.18 10.98 -1.61
CA GLY A 171 3.10 9.52 -1.59
C GLY A 171 4.41 8.86 -1.14
N TYR A 172 5.58 9.41 -1.51
CA TYR A 172 6.87 8.89 -1.05
C TYR A 172 7.07 9.08 0.46
N VAL A 173 6.63 10.21 1.00
CA VAL A 173 6.65 10.48 2.44
C VAL A 173 5.76 9.45 3.15
N GLN A 174 4.58 9.17 2.63
CA GLN A 174 3.62 8.22 3.22
C GLN A 174 4.11 6.78 3.16
N PHE A 175 4.74 6.40 2.04
CA PHE A 175 5.49 5.16 1.91
C PHE A 175 6.54 5.00 3.02
N GLY A 176 7.39 6.02 3.20
CA GLY A 176 8.44 6.02 4.22
C GLY A 176 7.89 5.97 5.64
N ILE A 177 6.82 6.72 5.92
CA ILE A 177 6.12 6.70 7.22
C ILE A 177 5.56 5.31 7.52
N MET A 178 4.85 4.69 6.58
CA MET A 178 4.28 3.36 6.82
C MET A 178 5.37 2.31 7.05
N TYR A 179 6.44 2.33 6.24
CA TYR A 179 7.61 1.50 6.47
C TYR A 179 8.17 1.67 7.89
N PHE A 180 8.33 2.93 8.33
CA PHE A 180 8.87 3.26 9.64
C PHE A 180 7.96 2.79 10.78
N ILE A 181 6.65 3.05 10.67
CA ILE A 181 5.61 2.61 11.62
C ILE A 181 5.69 1.10 11.83
N VAL A 182 5.75 0.31 10.76
CA VAL A 182 5.79 -1.16 10.85
C VAL A 182 7.04 -1.62 11.60
N ASN A 183 8.20 -1.03 11.32
CA ASN A 183 9.47 -1.38 11.98
C ASN A 183 9.53 -0.93 13.45
N LEU A 184 8.90 0.20 13.78
CA LEU A 184 8.82 0.74 15.14
C LEU A 184 7.88 -0.04 16.04
N ILE A 185 6.67 -0.29 15.56
CA ILE A 185 5.57 -0.81 16.38
C ILE A 185 5.73 -2.31 16.62
N ILE A 186 6.10 -3.05 15.57
CA ILE A 186 6.23 -4.50 15.69
C ILE A 186 7.56 -4.77 16.38
N SER A 187 7.54 -5.06 17.67
CA SER A 187 8.71 -5.43 18.47
C SER A 187 8.79 -6.94 18.69
N GLU A 188 7.66 -7.64 18.60
CA GLU A 188 7.55 -9.06 18.92
C GLU A 188 7.08 -9.89 17.71
N LYS A 189 7.55 -11.14 17.63
CA LYS A 189 7.10 -12.09 16.61
C LYS A 189 5.57 -12.28 16.64
N GLY A 190 4.96 -12.33 17.82
CA GLY A 190 3.51 -12.46 17.98
C GLY A 190 2.73 -11.34 17.27
N GLN A 191 3.23 -10.10 17.33
CA GLN A 191 2.62 -8.95 16.66
C GLN A 191 2.72 -9.03 15.13
N LEU A 192 3.85 -9.53 14.60
CA LEU A 192 4.01 -9.81 13.17
C LEU A 192 3.00 -10.86 12.70
N LEU A 193 2.87 -11.97 13.44
CA LEU A 193 1.95 -13.05 13.11
C LEU A 193 0.48 -12.59 13.16
N GLN A 194 0.12 -11.79 14.16
CA GLN A 194 -1.22 -11.20 14.28
C GLN A 194 -1.53 -10.23 13.12
N LEU A 195 -0.59 -9.35 12.75
CA LEU A 195 -0.75 -8.46 11.59
C LEU A 195 -0.91 -9.27 10.29
N ASN A 196 -0.09 -10.31 10.11
CA ASN A 196 -0.20 -11.21 8.96
C ASN A 196 -1.58 -11.89 8.92
N ARG A 197 -2.08 -12.42 10.05
CA ARG A 197 -3.41 -13.03 10.13
C ARG A 197 -4.52 -12.05 9.75
N LEU A 198 -4.42 -10.80 10.19
CA LEU A 198 -5.36 -9.74 9.82
C LEU A 198 -5.36 -9.51 8.30
N ILE A 199 -4.18 -9.24 7.71
CA ILE A 199 -4.03 -9.01 6.26
C ILE A 199 -4.59 -10.19 5.48
N PHE A 200 -4.18 -11.41 5.85
CA PHE A 200 -4.61 -12.63 5.19
C PHE A 200 -6.13 -12.80 5.24
N THR A 201 -6.74 -12.65 6.41
CA THR A 201 -8.18 -12.86 6.61
C THR A 201 -8.99 -11.82 5.83
N LEU A 202 -8.63 -10.55 5.95
CA LEU A 202 -9.35 -9.45 5.29
C LEU A 202 -9.20 -9.51 3.77
N ALA A 203 -7.99 -9.77 3.27
CA ALA A 203 -7.78 -9.85 1.83
C ALA A 203 -8.40 -11.12 1.23
N LEU A 204 -8.51 -12.23 1.97
CA LEU A 204 -9.22 -13.42 1.52
C LEU A 204 -10.73 -13.17 1.46
N GLY A 205 -11.30 -12.53 2.48
CA GLY A 205 -12.70 -12.09 2.46
C GLY A 205 -12.98 -11.14 1.29
N ARG A 206 -12.04 -10.23 1.00
CA ARG A 206 -12.11 -9.33 -0.15
C ARG A 206 -12.02 -10.07 -1.49
N ALA A 207 -11.16 -11.09 -1.60
CA ALA A 207 -11.06 -11.92 -2.80
C ALA A 207 -12.38 -12.67 -3.06
N ALA A 208 -13.02 -13.19 -2.01
CA ALA A 208 -14.33 -13.82 -2.11
C ALA A 208 -15.39 -12.82 -2.60
N TYR A 209 -15.42 -11.63 -2.00
CA TYR A 209 -16.31 -10.54 -2.41
C TYR A 209 -16.13 -10.17 -3.89
N GLY A 210 -14.89 -10.05 -4.36
CA GLY A 210 -14.59 -9.74 -5.77
C GLY A 210 -15.15 -10.77 -6.74
N ILE A 211 -14.99 -12.07 -6.44
CA ILE A 211 -15.52 -13.15 -7.29
C ILE A 211 -17.04 -13.19 -7.25
N ILE A 212 -17.66 -13.06 -6.07
CA ILE A 212 -19.12 -13.00 -5.94
C ILE A 212 -19.66 -11.83 -6.78
N ARG A 213 -19.04 -10.65 -6.69
CA ARG A 213 -19.44 -9.48 -7.48
C ARG A 213 -19.23 -9.68 -8.97
N PHE A 214 -18.11 -10.28 -9.36
CA PHE A 214 -17.82 -10.61 -10.75
C PHE A 214 -18.86 -11.56 -11.37
N LEU A 215 -19.22 -12.63 -10.66
CA LEU A 215 -20.16 -13.64 -11.14
C LEU A 215 -21.61 -13.16 -11.10
N PHE A 216 -22.03 -12.48 -10.02
CA PHE A 216 -23.45 -12.21 -9.75
C PHE A 216 -23.85 -10.73 -9.86
N PHE A 217 -22.91 -9.78 -9.73
CA PHE A 217 -23.21 -8.34 -9.60
C PHE A 217 -22.49 -7.45 -10.63
N GLY A 218 -22.11 -8.03 -11.77
CA GLY A 218 -21.53 -7.28 -12.90
C GLY A 218 -20.05 -6.88 -12.77
N GLY A 219 -19.34 -7.34 -11.73
CA GLY A 219 -17.94 -6.98 -11.49
C GLY A 219 -17.74 -5.65 -10.78
N ASP A 220 -16.52 -5.14 -10.80
CA ASP A 220 -16.09 -3.92 -10.11
C ASP A 220 -16.85 -2.66 -10.58
N PRO A 221 -17.34 -1.78 -9.68
CA PRO A 221 -18.12 -0.63 -10.11
C PRO A 221 -17.21 0.51 -10.62
N ALA A 222 -15.91 0.45 -10.31
CA ALA A 222 -14.86 1.36 -10.74
C ALA A 222 -14.16 0.88 -12.02
N ASN A 223 -14.87 0.10 -12.82
CA ASN A 223 -14.36 -0.42 -14.07
C ASN A 223 -14.25 0.69 -15.13
N PHE A 224 -13.05 1.25 -15.27
CA PHE A 224 -12.76 2.30 -16.24
C PHE A 224 -13.16 1.91 -17.68
N TYR A 225 -12.93 0.66 -18.07
CA TYR A 225 -13.22 0.18 -19.43
C TYR A 225 -14.73 0.19 -19.73
N ALA A 226 -15.55 -0.27 -18.78
CA ALA A 226 -17.01 -0.27 -18.94
C ALA A 226 -17.63 1.12 -18.77
N ASN A 227 -17.02 1.97 -17.95
CA ASN A 227 -17.59 3.27 -17.60
C ASN A 227 -17.21 4.41 -18.54
N TYR A 228 -16.02 4.35 -19.15
CA TYR A 228 -15.48 5.43 -19.99
C TYR A 228 -15.12 5.00 -21.40
N GLU A 229 -14.72 3.75 -21.61
CA GLU A 229 -14.36 3.24 -22.96
C GLU A 229 -15.52 2.51 -23.66
N GLY A 230 -16.67 2.35 -23.00
CA GLY A 230 -17.82 1.65 -23.55
C GLY A 230 -17.59 0.15 -23.80
N ARG A 231 -16.51 -0.44 -23.28
CA ARG A 231 -16.20 -1.87 -23.49
C ARG A 231 -17.01 -2.74 -22.55
N GLN A 232 -17.64 -3.79 -23.06
CA GLN A 232 -18.42 -4.75 -22.26
C GLN A 232 -17.54 -5.79 -21.55
N VAL A 233 -16.50 -5.35 -20.85
CA VAL A 233 -15.62 -6.22 -20.07
C VAL A 233 -16.01 -6.10 -18.60
N LYS A 234 -16.30 -7.21 -17.93
CA LYS A 234 -16.42 -7.27 -16.46
C LYS A 234 -15.05 -7.50 -15.87
N LEU A 235 -14.75 -7.00 -14.68
CA LEU A 235 -13.49 -7.27 -13.99
C LEU A 235 -13.73 -7.44 -12.49
N THR A 236 -12.83 -8.13 -11.79
CA THR A 236 -12.95 -8.36 -10.34
C THR A 236 -12.65 -7.11 -9.53
N PHE A 237 -11.47 -6.54 -9.74
CA PHE A 237 -11.02 -5.26 -9.16
C PHE A 237 -10.15 -4.50 -10.15
N PHE A 238 -10.43 -3.20 -10.30
CA PHE A 238 -9.67 -2.29 -11.14
C PHE A 238 -8.40 -1.80 -10.42
N ASP A 239 -8.47 -1.61 -9.10
CA ASP A 239 -7.34 -1.16 -8.28
C ASP A 239 -6.26 -2.27 -8.21
N ILE A 240 -5.04 -1.96 -8.67
CA ILE A 240 -3.93 -2.94 -8.69
C ILE A 240 -3.50 -3.33 -7.29
N TYR A 241 -3.72 -2.48 -6.29
CA TYR A 241 -3.33 -2.77 -4.93
C TYR A 241 -4.15 -3.92 -4.31
N ASP A 242 -5.38 -4.15 -4.80
CA ASP A 242 -6.13 -5.36 -4.46
C ASP A 242 -5.41 -6.62 -4.98
N SER A 243 -4.89 -6.56 -6.21
CA SER A 243 -4.12 -7.65 -6.79
C SER A 243 -2.81 -7.91 -6.04
N ALA A 244 -2.19 -6.88 -5.45
CA ALA A 244 -1.01 -7.04 -4.60
C ALA A 244 -1.33 -7.81 -3.30
N PHE A 245 -2.45 -7.52 -2.63
CA PHE A 245 -2.89 -8.31 -1.48
C PHE A 245 -3.25 -9.75 -1.86
N PHE A 246 -3.86 -9.97 -3.03
CA PHE A 246 -4.11 -11.32 -3.52
C PHE A 246 -2.82 -12.06 -3.86
N MET A 247 -1.82 -11.36 -4.42
CA MET A 247 -0.49 -11.94 -4.66
C MET A 247 0.19 -12.35 -3.36
N TYR A 248 0.03 -11.55 -2.31
CA TYR A 248 0.54 -11.86 -0.98
C TYR A 248 -0.08 -13.15 -0.43
N ILE A 249 -1.42 -13.28 -0.44
CA ILE A 249 -2.14 -14.49 -0.02
C ILE A 249 -1.73 -15.68 -0.89
N PHE A 250 -1.72 -15.50 -2.21
CA PHE A 250 -1.34 -16.51 -3.18
C PHE A 250 0.05 -17.06 -2.82
N SER A 251 1.04 -16.18 -2.66
CA SER A 251 2.42 -16.56 -2.31
C SER A 251 2.48 -17.27 -0.96
N PHE A 252 1.76 -16.74 0.05
CA PHE A 252 1.72 -17.30 1.40
C PHE A 252 1.20 -18.73 1.41
N CYS A 253 0.05 -18.97 0.75
CA CYS A 253 -0.52 -20.31 0.63
C CYS A 253 0.34 -21.22 -0.24
N PHE A 254 0.87 -20.70 -1.35
CA PHE A 254 1.70 -21.45 -2.29
C PHE A 254 2.97 -21.99 -1.63
N ILE A 255 3.70 -21.14 -0.91
CA ILE A 255 4.91 -21.54 -0.17
C ILE A 255 4.56 -22.58 0.90
N ASN A 256 3.44 -22.39 1.62
CA ASN A 256 3.00 -23.34 2.64
C ASN A 256 2.64 -24.70 2.05
N ILE A 257 1.95 -24.78 0.90
CA ILE A 257 1.65 -26.06 0.23
C ILE A 257 2.93 -26.77 -0.20
N LEU A 258 3.90 -26.04 -0.75
CA LEU A 258 5.14 -26.63 -1.23
C LEU A 258 6.08 -27.11 -0.11
N LYS A 259 5.92 -26.57 1.10
CA LYS A 259 6.67 -26.97 2.29
C LYS A 259 5.93 -28.00 3.14
N LEU A 260 4.60 -27.99 3.17
CA LEU A 260 3.78 -28.93 3.93
C LEU A 260 3.28 -30.02 2.98
N LEU A 261 3.87 -31.21 3.09
CA LEU A 261 3.50 -32.41 2.30
C LEU A 261 2.04 -32.88 2.50
N ASN A 262 1.25 -32.19 3.32
CA ASN A 262 -0.14 -32.53 3.60
C ASN A 262 -1.10 -31.55 2.93
N GLN A 263 -1.96 -32.09 2.06
CA GLN A 263 -2.93 -31.38 1.22
C GLN A 263 -3.99 -30.64 2.05
N LYS A 264 -3.67 -29.43 2.48
CA LYS A 264 -4.62 -28.53 3.12
C LYS A 264 -5.52 -27.90 2.05
N LYS A 265 -6.68 -28.52 1.79
CA LYS A 265 -7.70 -28.07 0.82
C LYS A 265 -8.01 -26.56 0.92
N HIS A 266 -8.00 -25.99 2.12
CA HIS A 266 -8.22 -24.55 2.35
C HIS A 266 -7.11 -23.66 1.76
N LEU A 267 -5.86 -24.11 1.72
CA LEU A 267 -4.77 -23.35 1.08
C LEU A 267 -4.93 -23.36 -0.45
N ILE A 268 -5.32 -24.49 -1.03
CA ILE A 268 -5.63 -24.59 -2.48
C ILE A 268 -6.78 -23.65 -2.81
N PHE A 269 -7.84 -23.66 -2.00
CA PHE A 269 -8.96 -22.74 -2.18
C PHE A 269 -8.52 -21.27 -2.14
N ALA A 270 -7.69 -20.87 -1.18
CA ALA A 270 -7.16 -19.50 -1.09
C ALA A 270 -6.28 -19.11 -2.29
N ILE A 271 -5.48 -20.05 -2.82
CA ILE A 271 -4.69 -19.87 -4.04
C ILE A 271 -5.59 -19.63 -5.24
N LEU A 272 -6.61 -20.47 -5.43
CA LEU A 272 -7.56 -20.35 -6.54
C LEU A 272 -8.32 -19.03 -6.46
N LEU A 273 -8.85 -18.69 -5.27
CA LEU A 273 -9.59 -17.46 -5.04
C LEU A 273 -8.74 -16.22 -5.35
N SER A 274 -7.50 -16.21 -4.88
CA SER A 274 -6.59 -15.09 -5.11
C SER A 274 -6.13 -15.01 -6.58
N GLY A 275 -5.77 -16.16 -7.17
CA GLY A 275 -5.30 -16.25 -8.55
C GLY A 275 -6.37 -15.84 -9.57
N ILE A 276 -7.63 -16.25 -9.37
CA ILE A 276 -8.76 -15.81 -10.20
C ILE A 276 -8.88 -14.28 -10.15
N ASN A 277 -8.85 -13.67 -8.97
CA ASN A 277 -8.94 -12.21 -8.89
C ASN A 277 -7.79 -11.49 -9.60
N ILE A 278 -6.56 -12.02 -9.54
CA ILE A 278 -5.40 -11.47 -10.25
C ILE A 278 -5.60 -11.57 -11.77
N VAL A 279 -5.98 -12.75 -12.29
CA VAL A 279 -6.16 -12.98 -13.73
C VAL A 279 -7.31 -12.14 -14.28
N PHE A 280 -8.46 -12.12 -13.60
CA PHE A 280 -9.67 -11.39 -14.01
C PHE A 280 -9.67 -9.90 -13.65
N SER A 281 -8.55 -9.36 -13.14
CA SER A 281 -8.32 -7.90 -13.09
C SER A 281 -8.13 -7.30 -14.49
N PHE A 282 -7.74 -8.14 -15.46
CA PHE A 282 -7.39 -7.75 -16.83
C PHE A 282 -6.32 -6.65 -16.91
N ARG A 283 -5.49 -6.44 -15.89
CA ARG A 283 -4.40 -5.46 -15.96
C ARG A 283 -3.12 -6.12 -16.47
N ARG A 284 -2.54 -5.57 -17.53
CA ARG A 284 -1.29 -6.08 -18.13
C ARG A 284 -0.12 -6.04 -17.14
N THR A 285 0.02 -4.95 -16.39
CA THR A 285 1.03 -4.83 -15.33
C THR A 285 0.84 -5.88 -14.23
N VAL A 286 -0.41 -6.22 -13.89
CA VAL A 286 -0.75 -7.29 -12.93
C VAL A 286 -0.32 -8.66 -13.45
N TRP A 287 -0.59 -9.00 -14.71
CA TRP A 287 -0.20 -10.29 -15.27
C TRP A 287 1.31 -10.45 -15.37
N ILE A 288 2.02 -9.42 -15.84
CA ILE A 288 3.49 -9.43 -15.90
C ILE A 288 4.06 -9.55 -14.47
N GLY A 289 3.48 -8.81 -13.52
CA GLY A 289 3.87 -8.88 -12.11
C GLY A 289 3.68 -10.29 -11.55
N PHE A 290 2.55 -10.93 -11.87
CA PHE A 290 2.26 -12.28 -11.43
C PHE A 290 3.26 -13.29 -11.99
N ILE A 291 3.63 -13.17 -13.27
CA ILE A 291 4.68 -13.98 -13.89
C ILE A 291 6.02 -13.77 -13.19
N PHE A 292 6.43 -12.54 -12.92
CA PHE A 292 7.69 -12.25 -12.23
C PHE A 292 7.72 -12.85 -10.82
N SER A 293 6.62 -12.76 -10.09
CA SER A 293 6.51 -13.37 -8.76
C SER A 293 6.55 -14.89 -8.79
N LEU A 294 5.88 -15.53 -9.75
CA LEU A 294 5.94 -16.97 -9.93
C LEU A 294 7.35 -17.43 -10.33
N LEU A 295 8.01 -16.73 -11.25
CA LEU A 295 9.41 -17.01 -11.61
C LEU A 295 10.32 -16.88 -10.38
N TYR A 296 10.15 -15.81 -9.62
CA TYR A 296 10.86 -15.63 -8.35
C TYR A 296 10.65 -16.79 -7.38
N LEU A 297 9.39 -17.19 -7.15
CA LEU A 297 9.08 -18.32 -6.28
C LEU A 297 9.72 -19.60 -6.81
N SER A 298 9.69 -19.84 -8.13
CA SER A 298 10.29 -21.03 -8.77
C SER A 298 11.80 -21.15 -8.52
N PHE A 299 12.54 -20.03 -8.52
CA PHE A 299 13.99 -20.06 -8.27
C PHE A 299 14.34 -20.52 -6.85
N ASN A 300 13.40 -20.41 -5.91
CA ASN A 300 13.58 -20.85 -4.53
C ASN A 300 13.06 -22.29 -4.27
N LEU A 301 12.65 -23.03 -5.32
CA LEU A 301 12.12 -24.39 -5.22
C LEU A 301 13.09 -25.44 -5.77
N ASP A 302 12.90 -26.68 -5.31
CA ASP A 302 13.54 -27.88 -5.85
C ASP A 302 13.13 -28.13 -7.32
N LYS A 303 14.00 -28.74 -8.12
CA LYS A 303 13.78 -28.94 -9.57
C LYS A 303 12.40 -29.55 -9.90
N GLY A 304 11.95 -30.57 -9.15
CA GLY A 304 10.64 -31.20 -9.37
C GLY A 304 9.45 -30.27 -9.14
N LYS A 305 9.53 -29.39 -8.13
CA LYS A 305 8.48 -28.42 -7.82
C LYS A 305 8.45 -27.23 -8.80
N ARG A 306 9.57 -26.97 -9.49
CA ARG A 306 9.62 -25.94 -10.56
C ARG A 306 8.74 -26.28 -11.75
N ILE A 307 8.64 -27.56 -12.11
CA ILE A 307 7.78 -28.01 -13.22
C ILE A 307 6.33 -27.62 -12.96
N PHE A 308 5.84 -27.76 -11.73
CA PHE A 308 4.50 -27.32 -11.35
C PHE A 308 4.31 -25.81 -11.56
N VAL A 309 5.29 -24.98 -11.18
CA VAL A 309 5.24 -23.53 -11.42
C VAL A 309 5.24 -23.22 -12.92
N TYR A 310 6.08 -23.90 -13.70
CA TYR A 310 6.10 -23.71 -15.15
C TYR A 310 4.78 -24.12 -15.80
N GLY A 311 4.14 -25.19 -15.33
CA GLY A 311 2.79 -25.58 -15.75
C GLY A 311 1.75 -24.51 -15.40
N LEU A 312 1.81 -23.92 -14.21
CA LEU A 312 0.92 -22.81 -13.82
C LEU A 312 1.16 -21.56 -14.68
N LEU A 313 2.43 -21.20 -14.95
CA LEU A 313 2.79 -20.10 -15.82
C LEU A 313 2.24 -20.32 -17.24
N LEU A 314 2.39 -21.53 -17.78
CA LEU A 314 1.82 -21.91 -19.07
C LEU A 314 0.29 -21.78 -19.07
N LEU A 315 -0.38 -22.24 -18.02
CA LEU A 315 -1.84 -22.10 -17.89
C LEU A 315 -2.28 -20.63 -17.88
N ILE A 316 -1.60 -19.78 -17.10
CA ILE A 316 -1.87 -18.33 -17.07
C ILE A 316 -1.69 -17.74 -18.46
N PHE A 317 -0.60 -18.08 -19.15
CA PHE A 317 -0.32 -17.61 -20.50
C PHE A 317 -1.40 -18.04 -21.49
N VAL A 318 -1.79 -19.32 -21.48
CA VAL A 318 -2.83 -19.88 -22.36
C VAL A 318 -4.20 -19.24 -22.10
N ILE A 319 -4.56 -18.99 -20.84
CA ILE A 319 -5.84 -18.31 -20.50
C ILE A 319 -5.79 -16.82 -20.87
N SER A 320 -4.65 -16.16 -20.67
CA SER A 320 -4.50 -14.72 -20.88
C SER A 320 -4.52 -14.33 -22.37
N ILE A 321 -4.04 -15.19 -23.27
CA ILE A 321 -3.97 -14.89 -24.71
C ILE A 321 -5.37 -14.68 -25.34
N PRO A 322 -6.32 -15.63 -25.27
CA PRO A 322 -7.64 -15.45 -25.85
C PRO A 322 -8.34 -14.22 -25.30
N ILE A 323 -8.25 -14.04 -23.99
CA ILE A 323 -8.80 -12.90 -23.27
C ILE A 323 -8.21 -11.58 -23.78
N ALA A 324 -6.88 -11.50 -23.89
CA ALA A 324 -6.21 -10.33 -24.44
C ALA A 324 -6.68 -10.08 -25.87
N SER A 325 -6.69 -11.11 -26.73
CA SER A 325 -7.09 -11.00 -28.13
C SER A 325 -8.55 -10.59 -28.34
N SER A 326 -9.47 -11.01 -27.45
CA SER A 326 -10.87 -10.59 -27.49
C SER A 326 -11.09 -9.15 -27.01
N ARG A 327 -10.11 -8.59 -26.31
CA ARG A 327 -10.20 -7.28 -25.65
C ARG A 327 -9.49 -6.19 -26.43
N PHE A 328 -8.36 -6.51 -27.03
CA PHE A 328 -7.59 -5.65 -27.90
C PHE A 328 -7.91 -6.11 -29.32
N ASP A 329 -8.86 -5.44 -29.98
CA ASP A 329 -9.24 -5.73 -31.37
C ASP A 329 -7.99 -6.04 -32.20
N SER A 330 -8.10 -7.06 -33.06
CA SER A 330 -7.04 -7.73 -33.84
C SER A 330 -6.03 -6.87 -34.62
N GLN A 331 -6.08 -5.54 -34.54
CA GLN A 331 -5.15 -4.59 -35.17
C GLN A 331 -4.00 -4.13 -34.26
N HIS A 332 -4.01 -4.42 -32.97
CA HIS A 332 -2.94 -4.01 -32.04
C HIS A 332 -2.31 -5.23 -31.33
N SER A 333 -0.99 -5.38 -31.47
CA SER A 333 -0.25 -6.45 -30.80
C SER A 333 -0.26 -6.22 -29.27
N ILE A 334 -0.14 -7.29 -28.50
CA ILE A 334 -0.05 -7.25 -27.03
C ILE A 334 1.04 -6.26 -26.53
N PHE A 335 2.06 -6.02 -27.38
CA PHE A 335 3.16 -5.09 -27.15
C PHE A 335 2.96 -3.70 -27.78
N SER A 336 2.14 -3.52 -28.82
CA SER A 336 1.93 -2.20 -29.45
C SER A 336 1.13 -1.24 -28.56
N ASP A 337 0.29 -1.76 -27.66
CA ASP A 337 -0.44 -0.92 -26.70
C ASP A 337 0.36 -0.69 -25.39
N LEU A 338 1.56 -1.24 -25.24
CA LEU A 338 2.51 -0.76 -24.23
C LEU A 338 3.11 0.59 -24.67
N SER A 339 3.12 0.87 -25.99
CA SER A 339 3.57 2.14 -26.57
C SER A 339 2.44 3.11 -26.95
N LEU A 340 1.24 2.61 -27.22
CA LEU A 340 0.10 3.40 -27.67
C LEU A 340 -1.14 3.06 -26.84
N ASP A 341 -1.32 3.68 -25.68
CA ASP A 341 -2.67 3.81 -25.13
C ASP A 341 -3.30 5.06 -25.76
N TYR A 342 -4.36 4.80 -26.51
CA TYR A 342 -5.27 5.67 -27.25
C TYR A 342 -5.04 5.92 -28.74
N SER A 343 -6.09 5.50 -29.46
CA SER A 343 -6.38 5.59 -30.87
C SER A 343 -6.61 7.02 -31.36
N SER A 344 -6.22 7.23 -32.61
CA SER A 344 -6.62 8.31 -33.52
C SER A 344 -5.96 9.69 -33.36
N SER A 345 -5.10 9.99 -34.34
CA SER A 345 -4.83 11.32 -34.95
C SER A 345 -3.78 12.27 -34.39
N ARG A 346 -3.22 12.13 -33.17
CA ARG A 346 -2.09 13.00 -32.73
C ARG A 346 -1.05 12.22 -31.95
N GLY A 347 -0.01 11.81 -32.66
CA GLY A 347 1.06 10.96 -32.16
C GLY A 347 1.80 11.54 -30.97
N MET A 348 1.70 10.84 -29.84
CA MET A 348 2.79 10.48 -28.92
C MET A 348 2.15 9.77 -27.73
N GLY A 349 2.19 8.43 -27.70
CA GLY A 349 1.66 7.63 -26.58
C GLY A 349 2.48 7.79 -25.29
N ARG A 350 2.38 6.82 -24.37
CA ARG A 350 3.09 6.83 -23.07
C ARG A 350 4.60 7.07 -23.19
N PHE A 351 5.25 6.58 -24.24
CA PHE A 351 6.68 6.83 -24.47
C PHE A 351 6.98 8.29 -24.82
N GLY A 352 6.07 8.98 -25.51
CA GLY A 352 6.20 10.40 -25.76
C GLY A 352 6.12 11.20 -24.45
N GLU A 353 5.13 10.90 -23.61
CA GLU A 353 5.04 11.48 -22.26
C GLU A 353 6.33 11.31 -21.45
N LEU A 354 6.87 10.08 -21.40
CA LEU A 354 8.14 9.78 -20.73
C LEU A 354 9.33 10.56 -21.34
N PHE A 355 9.39 10.67 -22.66
CA PHE A 355 10.44 11.42 -23.34
C PHE A 355 10.43 12.90 -22.96
N TYR A 356 9.26 13.54 -22.95
CA TYR A 356 9.13 14.95 -22.54
C TYR A 356 9.42 15.16 -21.05
N ALA A 357 9.02 14.22 -20.20
CA ALA A 357 9.39 14.25 -18.79
C ALA A 357 10.92 14.18 -18.62
N ILE A 358 11.60 13.27 -19.31
CA ILE A 358 13.07 13.13 -19.27
C ILE A 358 13.77 14.38 -19.81
N LYS A 359 13.31 14.92 -20.95
CA LYS A 359 13.83 16.17 -21.51
C LYS A 359 13.70 17.33 -20.51
N THR A 360 12.64 17.33 -19.72
CA THR A 360 12.42 18.35 -18.69
C THR A 360 13.31 18.13 -17.48
N ILE A 361 13.48 16.89 -17.02
CA ILE A 361 14.45 16.51 -15.97
C ILE A 361 15.86 16.95 -16.31
N ALA A 362 16.27 16.84 -17.59
CA ALA A 362 17.60 17.23 -18.05
C ALA A 362 17.93 18.71 -17.80
N LYS A 363 16.91 19.59 -17.64
CA LYS A 363 17.11 21.00 -17.29
C LYS A 363 17.44 21.21 -15.80
N SER A 364 17.13 20.25 -14.93
CA SER A 364 17.37 20.31 -13.49
C SER A 364 17.64 18.91 -12.93
N PRO A 365 18.76 18.27 -13.32
CA PRO A 365 18.97 16.84 -13.10
C PRO A 365 19.14 16.47 -11.62
N LEU A 366 19.69 17.36 -10.79
CA LEU A 366 19.96 17.06 -9.38
C LEU A 366 18.68 17.04 -8.53
N TYR A 367 17.80 18.03 -8.70
CA TYR A 367 16.64 18.27 -7.84
C TYR A 367 15.29 18.06 -8.53
N GLY A 368 15.29 17.84 -9.85
CA GLY A 368 14.07 17.81 -10.65
C GLY A 368 13.38 19.18 -10.67
N LEU A 369 12.07 19.16 -10.87
CA LEU A 369 11.21 20.35 -10.92
C LEU A 369 10.57 20.69 -9.57
N GLY A 370 10.82 19.86 -8.57
CA GLY A 370 10.19 19.94 -7.27
C GLY A 370 8.75 19.46 -7.21
N ALA A 371 8.18 19.44 -5.98
CA ALA A 371 6.88 18.85 -5.68
C ALA A 371 5.73 19.49 -6.50
N THR A 372 5.80 20.79 -6.72
CA THR A 372 4.81 21.57 -7.49
C THR A 372 5.17 21.71 -8.98
N GLY A 373 6.35 21.24 -9.38
CA GLY A 373 6.86 21.36 -10.74
C GLY A 373 5.98 20.67 -11.77
N ARG A 374 5.84 21.30 -12.94
CA ARG A 374 5.09 20.80 -14.10
C ARG A 374 6.01 20.67 -15.29
N TYR A 375 5.76 19.68 -16.14
CA TYR A 375 6.46 19.55 -17.42
C TYR A 375 5.51 19.79 -18.58
N ASP A 376 6.08 20.27 -19.67
CA ASP A 376 5.38 20.45 -20.92
C ASP A 376 5.21 19.06 -21.54
N ALA A 377 3.97 18.57 -21.53
CA ALA A 377 3.62 17.36 -22.25
C ALA A 377 2.94 17.76 -23.56
N PRO A 378 3.20 17.07 -24.69
CA PRO A 378 2.30 17.14 -25.83
C PRO A 378 0.87 16.82 -25.34
N THR A 379 -0.14 17.32 -26.02
CA THR A 379 -1.56 17.11 -25.69
C THR A 379 -1.99 15.66 -25.96
N VAL A 380 -1.36 14.71 -25.25
CA VAL A 380 -1.70 13.28 -25.25
C VAL A 380 -3.05 13.07 -24.58
N PHE A 381 -3.39 13.93 -23.61
CA PHE A 381 -4.74 14.07 -23.07
C PHE A 381 -5.32 15.38 -23.58
N GLN A 382 -6.54 15.34 -24.15
CA GLN A 382 -7.25 16.46 -24.76
C GLN A 382 -7.45 17.70 -23.86
N TRP A 383 -6.99 17.67 -22.60
CA TRP A 383 -7.38 18.64 -21.56
C TRP A 383 -6.23 19.38 -20.86
N ARG A 384 -4.93 19.17 -21.16
CA ARG A 384 -3.84 19.92 -20.48
C ARG A 384 -2.58 20.16 -21.31
N VAL A 385 -2.15 21.42 -21.37
CA VAL A 385 -0.87 21.90 -21.96
C VAL A 385 0.32 21.67 -21.00
N SER A 386 0.07 21.47 -19.70
CA SER A 386 1.08 21.10 -18.70
C SER A 386 0.57 20.02 -17.76
N THR A 387 1.41 19.03 -17.46
CA THR A 387 1.04 17.89 -16.59
C THR A 387 1.97 17.77 -15.39
N GLU A 388 1.43 17.20 -14.31
CA GLU A 388 2.13 17.02 -13.02
C GLU A 388 2.56 15.58 -12.78
N ILE A 389 2.01 14.64 -13.56
CA ILE A 389 2.09 13.19 -13.38
C ILE A 389 2.75 12.60 -14.62
N VAL A 390 3.56 11.57 -14.41
CA VAL A 390 4.18 10.77 -15.47
C VAL A 390 3.81 9.31 -15.25
N HIS A 391 3.45 8.56 -16.29
CA HIS A 391 3.12 7.13 -16.20
C HIS A 391 4.32 6.19 -15.94
N SER A 392 5.15 6.53 -14.96
CA SER A 392 6.24 5.72 -14.43
C SER A 392 6.65 6.28 -13.07
N THR A 393 6.60 5.48 -12.02
CA THR A 393 7.03 5.91 -10.68
C THR A 393 8.49 6.35 -10.68
N ILE A 394 9.38 5.65 -11.39
CA ILE A 394 10.80 6.00 -11.45
C ILE A 394 10.99 7.37 -12.13
N VAL A 395 10.38 7.57 -13.29
CA VAL A 395 10.49 8.86 -13.99
C VAL A 395 9.77 9.96 -13.20
N HIS A 396 8.69 9.65 -12.50
CA HIS A 396 7.98 10.61 -11.65
C HIS A 396 8.83 11.04 -10.44
N ILE A 397 9.55 10.12 -9.79
CA ILE A 397 10.54 10.45 -8.74
C ILE A 397 11.61 11.37 -9.31
N ALA A 398 12.21 10.99 -10.46
CA ALA A 398 13.23 11.79 -11.12
C ALA A 398 12.72 13.19 -11.50
N LEU A 399 11.47 13.27 -11.98
CA LEU A 399 10.83 14.53 -12.33
C LEU A 399 10.67 15.45 -11.13
N LYS A 400 10.29 14.91 -9.97
CA LYS A 400 9.98 15.72 -8.79
C LYS A 400 11.16 15.95 -7.87
N MET A 401 12.14 15.04 -7.83
CA MET A 401 13.24 15.03 -6.86
C MET A 401 14.62 14.85 -7.51
N GLY A 402 14.70 14.74 -8.84
CA GLY A 402 15.95 14.55 -9.57
C GLY A 402 16.66 13.24 -9.24
N ILE A 403 17.97 13.22 -9.49
CA ILE A 403 18.82 12.06 -9.21
C ILE A 403 18.89 11.73 -7.71
N LEU A 404 18.76 12.73 -6.83
CA LEU A 404 18.76 12.52 -5.39
C LEU A 404 17.58 11.64 -4.96
N GLY A 405 16.38 11.94 -5.47
CA GLY A 405 15.20 11.10 -5.24
C GLY A 405 15.39 9.67 -5.73
N LEU A 406 15.97 9.49 -6.92
CA LEU A 406 16.24 8.17 -7.48
C LEU A 406 17.23 7.37 -6.62
N ILE A 407 18.34 7.98 -6.21
CA ILE A 407 19.35 7.33 -5.38
C ILE A 407 18.71 6.77 -4.11
N LEU A 408 17.84 7.54 -3.45
CA LEU A 408 17.17 7.10 -2.22
C LEU A 408 16.19 5.97 -2.46
N PHE A 409 15.40 6.08 -3.54
CA PHE A 409 14.51 5.01 -3.93
C PHE A 409 15.28 3.71 -4.17
N PHE A 410 16.39 3.78 -4.91
CA PHE A 410 17.26 2.63 -5.14
C PHE A 410 17.97 2.14 -3.88
N LEU A 411 18.37 3.00 -2.95
CA LEU A 411 18.93 2.59 -1.66
C LEU A 411 17.93 1.75 -0.85
N ILE A 412 16.63 2.08 -0.91
CA ILE A 412 15.58 1.28 -0.27
C ILE A 412 15.43 -0.07 -0.97
N VAL A 413 15.41 -0.09 -2.31
CA VAL A 413 15.36 -1.35 -3.10
C VAL A 413 16.58 -2.23 -2.81
N ILE A 414 17.78 -1.64 -2.77
CA ILE A 414 19.04 -2.31 -2.44
C ILE A 414 18.98 -2.83 -0.99
N GLY A 415 18.50 -2.03 -0.04
CA GLY A 415 18.35 -2.45 1.36
C GLY A 415 17.41 -3.65 1.51
N VAL A 416 16.30 -3.67 0.77
CA VAL A 416 15.40 -4.83 0.72
C VAL A 416 16.09 -6.05 0.12
N TYR A 417 16.90 -5.86 -0.93
CA TYR A 417 17.68 -6.93 -1.54
C TYR A 417 18.79 -7.47 -0.63
N THR A 418 19.54 -6.62 0.06
CA THR A 418 20.63 -7.03 0.97
C THR A 418 20.09 -7.78 2.19
N LEU A 419 18.94 -7.36 2.73
CA LEU A 419 18.24 -8.10 3.78
C LEU A 419 17.86 -9.52 3.33
N ARG A 420 17.51 -9.72 2.06
CA ARG A 420 17.27 -11.05 1.51
C ARG A 420 18.55 -11.87 1.44
N SER A 421 19.63 -11.31 0.90
CA SER A 421 20.89 -12.06 0.75
C SER A 421 21.45 -12.50 2.10
N TRP A 422 21.38 -11.64 3.12
CA TRP A 422 21.88 -11.94 4.46
C TRP A 422 21.05 -12.98 5.20
N ASN A 423 19.75 -13.08 4.94
CA ASN A 423 18.88 -14.02 5.64
C ASN A 423 18.61 -15.32 4.88
N ARG A 424 19.35 -15.59 3.80
CA ARG A 424 19.13 -16.79 2.98
C ARG A 424 19.34 -18.07 3.78
N GLU A 425 20.34 -18.12 4.66
CA GLU A 425 20.66 -19.30 5.48
C GLU A 425 19.74 -19.45 6.71
N SER A 426 19.34 -18.33 7.33
CA SER A 426 18.45 -18.33 8.51
C SER A 426 17.00 -18.74 8.20
N THR A 427 16.59 -18.73 6.92
CA THR A 427 15.23 -19.13 6.48
C THR A 427 14.89 -20.60 6.70
N LEU A 428 15.85 -21.43 7.11
CA LEU A 428 15.65 -22.84 7.42
C LEU A 428 15.05 -23.09 8.81
N HIS A 429 15.08 -22.11 9.72
CA HIS A 429 14.76 -22.34 11.13
C HIS A 429 13.38 -21.82 11.58
N ASP A 430 13.03 -20.58 11.23
CA ASP A 430 11.71 -20.01 11.56
C ASP A 430 10.78 -20.02 10.34
N ARG A 431 9.95 -21.06 10.26
CA ARG A 431 9.07 -21.27 9.11
C ARG A 431 8.06 -20.14 8.91
N ASP A 432 7.45 -19.65 9.97
CA ASP A 432 6.37 -18.66 9.86
C ASP A 432 6.91 -17.31 9.38
N CYS A 433 8.00 -16.82 9.98
CA CYS A 433 8.65 -15.58 9.55
C CYS A 433 9.22 -15.69 8.14
N ALA A 434 9.79 -16.85 7.77
CA ALA A 434 10.27 -17.08 6.41
C ALA A 434 9.13 -17.01 5.39
N VAL A 435 7.98 -17.63 5.67
CA VAL A 435 6.83 -17.57 4.75
C VAL A 435 6.35 -16.13 4.58
N ILE A 436 6.21 -15.36 5.66
CA ILE A 436 5.81 -13.94 5.59
C ILE A 436 6.83 -13.15 4.77
N PHE A 437 8.13 -13.32 5.03
CA PHE A 437 9.22 -12.68 4.30
C PHE A 437 9.13 -12.93 2.79
N TYR A 438 9.07 -14.20 2.38
CA TYR A 438 9.04 -14.57 0.96
C TYR A 438 7.74 -14.14 0.28
N SER A 439 6.62 -14.15 1.00
CA SER A 439 5.32 -13.71 0.46
C SER A 439 5.29 -12.20 0.24
N ALA A 440 5.78 -11.43 1.21
CA ALA A 440 5.90 -9.98 1.08
C ALA A 440 6.90 -9.60 -0.02
N TYR A 441 8.05 -10.26 -0.09
CA TYR A 441 9.06 -10.01 -1.12
C TYR A 441 8.55 -10.37 -2.53
N SER A 442 7.88 -11.51 -2.67
CA SER A 442 7.17 -11.91 -3.90
C SER A 442 6.16 -10.87 -4.33
N THR A 443 5.46 -10.23 -3.38
CA THR A 443 4.51 -9.15 -3.66
C THR A 443 5.20 -7.85 -4.10
N LEU A 444 6.39 -7.54 -3.58
CA LEU A 444 7.19 -6.42 -4.08
C LEU A 444 7.64 -6.64 -5.54
N ILE A 445 8.02 -7.88 -5.89
CA ILE A 445 8.34 -8.24 -7.27
C ILE A 445 7.13 -8.10 -8.18
N PHE A 446 5.95 -8.50 -7.71
CA PHE A 446 4.69 -8.35 -8.43
C PHE A 446 4.41 -6.88 -8.79
N LEU A 447 4.77 -5.94 -7.91
CA LEU A 447 4.58 -4.52 -8.11
C LEU A 447 5.62 -3.88 -9.05
N LEU A 448 6.70 -4.57 -9.43
CA LEU A 448 7.75 -3.98 -10.27
C LEU A 448 7.22 -3.43 -11.60
N PRO A 449 6.45 -4.18 -12.42
CA PRO A 449 5.96 -3.64 -13.69
C PRO A 449 5.13 -2.36 -13.50
N ASP A 450 4.35 -2.28 -12.43
CA ASP A 450 3.57 -1.08 -12.12
C ASP A 450 4.47 0.09 -11.70
N ILE A 451 5.55 -0.15 -10.94
CA ILE A 451 6.57 0.88 -10.62
C ILE A 451 7.23 1.41 -11.90
N PHE A 452 7.47 0.56 -12.90
CA PHE A 452 8.11 0.99 -14.15
C PHE A 452 7.14 1.71 -15.10
N PHE A 453 5.88 1.28 -15.17
CA PHE A 453 4.94 1.68 -16.23
C PHE A 453 3.67 2.39 -15.74
N ALA A 454 3.54 2.65 -14.44
CA ALA A 454 2.44 3.39 -13.85
C ALA A 454 2.96 4.34 -12.75
N PRO A 455 2.23 5.42 -12.44
CA PRO A 455 2.59 6.34 -11.36
C PRO A 455 2.19 5.79 -9.99
N SER A 456 2.50 4.54 -9.67
CA SER A 456 2.02 3.84 -8.46
C SER A 456 2.19 4.62 -7.15
N LEU A 457 3.25 5.41 -7.00
CA LEU A 457 3.50 6.17 -5.77
C LEU A 457 2.75 7.51 -5.67
N ILE A 458 1.99 7.92 -6.68
CA ILE A 458 1.11 9.09 -6.58
C ILE A 458 -0.22 8.75 -5.92
N GLU A 459 -0.52 7.48 -5.71
CA GLU A 459 -1.76 7.07 -5.07
C GLU A 459 -1.51 6.71 -3.61
N LEU A 460 -2.24 7.35 -2.70
CA LEU A 460 -2.08 7.17 -1.25
C LEU A 460 -2.15 5.69 -0.82
N ARG A 461 -3.13 4.94 -1.34
CA ARG A 461 -3.32 3.53 -0.99
C ARG A 461 -2.10 2.70 -1.43
N HIS A 462 -1.63 2.93 -2.65
CA HIS A 462 -0.49 2.23 -3.24
C HIS A 462 0.81 2.54 -2.50
N SER A 463 1.06 3.81 -2.19
CA SER A 463 2.28 4.24 -1.52
C SER A 463 2.39 3.71 -0.09
N VAL A 464 1.33 3.86 0.71
CA VAL A 464 1.25 3.30 2.06
C VAL A 464 1.39 1.79 2.02
N GLY A 465 0.68 1.15 1.10
CA GLY A 465 0.75 -0.28 0.97
C GLY A 465 2.14 -0.80 0.60
N LEU A 466 2.83 -0.18 -0.35
CA LEU A 466 4.22 -0.53 -0.66
C LEU A 466 5.08 -0.42 0.61
N GLY A 467 4.85 0.61 1.43
CA GLY A 467 5.52 0.82 2.70
C GLY A 467 5.24 -0.31 3.70
N LEU A 468 3.99 -0.79 3.75
CA LEU A 468 3.60 -1.96 4.54
C LEU A 468 4.36 -3.22 4.10
N PHE A 469 4.41 -3.55 2.80
CA PHE A 469 5.10 -4.76 2.34
C PHE A 469 6.61 -4.68 2.52
N VAL A 470 7.24 -3.53 2.26
CA VAL A 470 8.66 -3.31 2.58
C VAL A 470 8.90 -3.44 4.08
N GLY A 471 8.00 -2.92 4.91
CA GLY A 471 8.04 -3.06 6.37
C GLY A 471 7.94 -4.52 6.81
N LEU A 472 7.02 -5.30 6.24
CA LEU A 472 6.87 -6.73 6.51
C LEU A 472 8.13 -7.52 6.15
N VAL A 473 8.75 -7.23 5.00
CA VAL A 473 10.03 -7.84 4.62
C VAL A 473 11.11 -7.53 5.67
N SER A 474 11.27 -6.26 6.06
CA SER A 474 12.29 -5.83 7.01
C SER A 474 12.10 -6.44 8.40
N VAL A 475 10.88 -6.40 8.95
CA VAL A 475 10.57 -6.95 10.27
C VAL A 475 10.70 -8.47 10.29
N SER A 476 10.27 -9.16 9.24
CA SER A 476 10.43 -10.62 9.14
C SER A 476 11.91 -11.01 9.06
N ALA A 477 12.71 -10.28 8.28
CA ALA A 477 14.17 -10.46 8.21
C ALA A 477 14.84 -10.27 9.58
N ARG A 478 14.42 -9.26 10.35
CA ARG A 478 14.94 -9.02 11.69
C ARG A 478 14.72 -10.19 12.65
N PHE A 479 13.51 -10.78 12.64
CA PHE A 479 13.23 -11.95 13.49
C PHE A 479 13.96 -13.21 13.02
N LEU A 480 14.13 -13.39 11.71
CA LEU A 480 14.97 -14.47 11.16
C LEU A 480 16.44 -14.37 11.62
N GLY A 481 17.01 -13.16 11.63
CA GLY A 481 18.40 -12.95 12.03
C GLY A 481 18.67 -13.07 13.54
N GLN A 482 17.68 -12.76 14.41
CA GLN A 482 17.83 -12.87 15.86
C GLN A 482 17.96 -14.34 16.32
N GLU A 483 17.18 -15.26 15.74
CA GLU A 483 17.27 -16.68 16.09
C GLU A 483 18.62 -17.31 15.70
N HIS A 484 19.24 -16.83 14.61
CA HIS A 484 20.57 -17.32 14.21
C HIS A 484 21.64 -16.93 15.24
N LYS A 485 21.62 -15.70 15.77
CA LYS A 485 22.62 -15.23 16.74
C LYS A 485 22.51 -15.93 18.10
N LEU A 486 21.30 -16.26 18.54
CA LEU A 486 21.06 -16.93 19.82
C LEU A 486 21.49 -18.41 19.86
N ARG A 487 21.86 -19.00 18.71
CA ARG A 487 22.29 -20.41 18.62
C ARG A 487 23.77 -20.60 18.30
N VAL A 488 24.43 -19.55 17.82
CA VAL A 488 25.89 -19.55 17.56
C VAL A 488 26.67 -19.16 18.82
N VAL A 489 25.99 -18.52 19.77
CA VAL A 489 26.43 -18.34 21.17
C VAL A 489 25.85 -19.49 21.98
#